data_AF-A0A9W6HC58-F1
#
_entry.id   AF-A0A9W6HC58-F1
#
_cell.length_a   1.000
_cell.length_b   1.000
_cell.length_c   1.000
_cell.angle_alpha   90.00
_cell.angle_beta   90.00
_cell.angle_gamma   90.00
#
_symmetry.space_group_name_H-M   'P 1'
#
loop_
_entity.id
_entity.type
_entity.pdbx_description
1 polymer ?
#
loop_
_entity_poly.entity_id
_entity_poly.type
_entity_poly.pdbx_seq_one_letter_code
_entity_poly.pdbx_strand_id
1 'polypeptide(L)'
;MARAERSAAENRIRAAVADRSAELGVPVRSTDVVVDLAEDDVAPGLRLFRASWSGGRSERSLAGVLDDDDRPDTHPGHALGTVLRRWVETAGHLPAASDVAAAAAFLLDSDGRHRVLLTDEDTADVPGGVLPELVELPHRLGVSFWWTDGYSASRLTAELDEADRLSVNESTPGTDGRPTP
;
A
#
# COMPACT_ATOMS: atom_id res chain seq x y z
N MET A 1 14.46 -12.70 -11.89
CA MET A 1 15.13 -13.09 -10.64
C MET A 1 15.41 -14.59 -10.63
N ALA A 2 16.61 -15.00 -10.23
CA ALA A 2 16.95 -16.42 -10.11
C ALA A 2 16.17 -17.08 -8.95
N ARG A 3 15.84 -18.37 -9.05
CA ARG A 3 15.08 -19.10 -8.02
C ARG A 3 15.71 -18.99 -6.61
N ALA A 4 17.04 -18.95 -6.53
CA ALA A 4 17.76 -18.83 -5.27
C ALA A 4 17.61 -17.43 -4.64
N GLU A 5 17.69 -16.36 -5.44
CA GLU A 5 17.47 -14.98 -5.01
C GLU A 5 16.04 -14.79 -4.49
N ARG A 6 15.04 -15.36 -5.20
CA ARG A 6 13.65 -15.36 -4.75
C ARG A 6 13.49 -16.00 -3.38
N SER A 7 14.08 -17.17 -3.19
CA SER A 7 14.00 -17.88 -1.92
C SER A 7 14.66 -17.11 -0.77
N ALA A 8 15.78 -16.42 -1.02
CA ALA A 8 16.43 -15.59 -0.02
C ALA A 8 15.59 -14.36 0.36
N ALA A 9 15.00 -13.68 -0.64
CA ALA A 9 14.09 -12.57 -0.45
C ALA A 9 12.85 -12.97 0.37
N GLU A 10 12.19 -14.07 0.01
CA GLU A 10 11.03 -14.55 0.77
C GLU A 10 11.39 -14.90 2.22
N ASN A 11 12.57 -15.47 2.47
CA ASN A 11 13.02 -15.76 3.84
C ASN A 11 13.24 -14.49 4.67
N ARG A 12 13.78 -13.42 4.07
CA ARG A 12 13.89 -12.09 4.70
C ARG A 12 12.51 -11.54 5.04
N ILE A 13 11.57 -11.64 4.10
CA ILE A 13 10.18 -11.17 4.31
C ILE A 13 9.52 -11.95 5.45
N ARG A 14 9.60 -13.28 5.45
CA ARG A 14 9.04 -14.13 6.52
C ARG A 14 9.58 -13.76 7.90
N ALA A 15 10.88 -13.47 8.01
CA ALA A 15 11.50 -13.03 9.26
C ALA A 15 10.99 -11.65 9.70
N ALA A 16 10.96 -10.68 8.78
CA ALA A 16 10.46 -9.34 9.07
C ALA A 16 8.98 -9.35 9.49
N VAL A 17 8.14 -10.15 8.83
CA VAL A 17 6.73 -10.33 9.16
C VAL A 17 6.54 -10.97 10.53
N ALA A 18 7.33 -11.99 10.88
CA ALA A 18 7.25 -12.63 12.19
C ALA A 18 7.59 -11.65 13.33
N ASP A 19 8.63 -10.83 13.16
CA ASP A 19 8.98 -9.79 14.11
C ASP A 19 7.85 -8.77 14.24
N ARG A 20 7.33 -8.28 13.10
CA ARG A 20 6.25 -7.29 13.09
C ARG A 20 4.97 -7.83 13.70
N SER A 21 4.62 -9.08 13.44
CA SER A 21 3.41 -9.68 14.00
C SER A 21 3.51 -9.80 15.52
N ALA A 22 4.72 -10.06 16.07
CA ALA A 22 4.95 -10.07 17.50
C ALA A 22 4.77 -8.67 18.12
N GLU A 23 5.25 -7.61 17.46
CA GLU A 23 5.02 -6.21 17.87
C GLU A 23 3.52 -5.85 17.89
N LEU A 24 2.75 -6.39 16.94
CA LEU A 24 1.29 -6.22 16.87
C LEU A 24 0.52 -7.10 17.85
N GLY A 25 1.21 -7.86 18.72
CA GLY A 25 0.61 -8.72 19.75
C GLY A 25 0.08 -10.06 19.22
N VAL A 26 0.50 -10.47 18.02
CA VAL A 26 -0.01 -11.65 17.32
C VAL A 26 1.17 -12.44 16.75
N PRO A 27 1.92 -13.13 17.60
CA PRO A 27 3.14 -13.81 17.17
C PRO A 27 2.83 -14.92 16.16
N VAL A 28 3.64 -14.99 15.10
CA VAL A 28 3.64 -16.07 14.11
C VAL A 28 5.07 -16.57 13.92
N ARG A 29 5.24 -17.86 13.58
CA ARG A 29 6.55 -18.35 13.17
C ARG A 29 6.79 -17.96 11.71
N SER A 30 8.01 -17.60 11.38
CA SER A 30 8.39 -17.27 10.00
C SER A 30 8.08 -18.39 9.00
N THR A 31 8.14 -19.66 9.43
CA THR A 31 7.79 -20.82 8.60
C THR A 31 6.32 -20.93 8.24
N ASP A 32 5.45 -20.26 9.00
CA ASP A 32 4.00 -20.31 8.83
C ASP A 32 3.49 -19.13 7.99
N VAL A 33 4.40 -18.24 7.56
CA VAL A 33 4.11 -17.08 6.72
C VAL A 33 4.22 -17.48 5.25
N VAL A 34 3.10 -17.33 4.54
CA VAL A 34 3.02 -17.40 3.09
C VAL A 34 3.34 -16.02 2.54
N VAL A 35 4.22 -15.96 1.53
CA VAL A 35 4.66 -14.70 0.91
C VAL A 35 4.27 -14.74 -0.55
N ASP A 36 3.55 -13.72 -0.97
CA ASP A 36 3.36 -13.34 -2.36
C ASP A 36 4.23 -12.10 -2.64
N LEU A 37 5.15 -12.23 -3.59
CA LEU A 37 6.11 -11.19 -3.95
C LEU A 37 5.84 -10.80 -5.39
N ALA A 38 5.62 -9.50 -5.60
CA ALA A 38 5.40 -8.93 -6.93
C ALA A 38 6.55 -9.30 -7.87
N GLU A 39 6.19 -9.61 -9.12
CA GLU A 39 7.18 -9.93 -10.15
C GLU A 39 7.94 -8.69 -10.61
N ASP A 40 7.21 -7.58 -10.71
CA ASP A 40 7.70 -6.30 -11.16
C ASP A 40 7.99 -5.35 -9.99
N ASP A 41 8.95 -4.46 -10.22
CA ASP A 41 9.27 -3.36 -9.33
C ASP A 41 8.13 -2.35 -9.31
N VAL A 42 7.67 -1.96 -8.12
CA VAL A 42 6.73 -0.84 -7.97
C VAL A 42 7.44 0.49 -8.22
N ALA A 43 8.68 0.59 -7.74
CA ALA A 43 9.60 1.67 -7.99
C ALA A 43 11.00 1.06 -8.18
N PRO A 44 11.95 1.73 -8.84
CA PRO A 44 13.25 1.15 -9.15
C PRO A 44 13.96 0.50 -7.94
N GLY A 45 14.15 -0.83 -8.00
CA GLY A 45 14.77 -1.62 -6.93
C GLY A 45 13.87 -1.93 -5.73
N LEU A 46 12.59 -1.57 -5.80
CA LEU A 46 11.60 -1.79 -4.75
C LEU A 46 10.47 -2.69 -5.27
N ARG A 47 10.17 -3.76 -4.53
CA ARG A 47 9.09 -4.69 -4.85
C ARG A 47 8.08 -4.77 -3.74
N LEU A 48 6.81 -4.80 -4.11
CA LEU A 48 5.72 -5.02 -3.16
C LEU A 48 5.64 -6.49 -2.79
N PHE A 49 5.33 -6.75 -1.52
CA PHE A 49 4.97 -8.09 -1.08
C PHE A 49 3.70 -8.05 -0.24
N ARG A 50 2.93 -9.13 -0.32
CA ARG A 50 1.87 -9.47 0.61
C ARG A 50 2.29 -10.73 1.36
N ALA A 51 2.10 -10.73 2.66
CA ALA A 51 2.34 -11.87 3.52
C ALA A 51 1.04 -12.24 4.22
N SER A 52 0.68 -13.51 4.25
CA SER A 52 -0.47 -14.00 4.99
C SER A 52 -0.14 -15.21 5.87
N TRP A 53 -0.91 -15.38 6.94
CA TRP A 53 -0.79 -16.51 7.85
C TRP A 53 -2.12 -16.82 8.55
N SER A 54 -2.30 -18.08 8.94
CA SER A 54 -3.47 -18.50 9.71
C SER A 54 -3.30 -18.15 11.19
N GLY A 55 -4.09 -17.22 11.71
CA GLY A 55 -4.12 -16.83 13.13
C GLY A 55 -5.15 -17.60 13.97
N GLY A 56 -5.44 -18.86 13.62
CA GLY A 56 -6.54 -19.63 14.21
C GLY A 56 -7.83 -19.53 13.38
N ARG A 57 -8.81 -18.73 13.83
CA ARG A 57 -10.15 -18.62 13.17
C ARG A 57 -10.22 -17.62 12.01
N SER A 58 -9.18 -16.82 11.82
CA SER A 58 -9.13 -15.83 10.75
C SER A 58 -7.75 -15.83 10.09
N GLU A 59 -7.74 -15.65 8.78
CA GLU A 59 -6.54 -15.29 8.03
C GLU A 59 -6.11 -13.87 8.43
N ARG A 60 -4.81 -13.64 8.47
CA ARG A 60 -4.21 -12.34 8.73
C ARG A 60 -3.25 -12.04 7.61
N SER A 61 -3.12 -10.76 7.26
CA SER A 61 -2.19 -10.32 6.25
C SER A 61 -1.40 -9.09 6.69
N LEU A 62 -0.26 -8.88 6.04
CA LEU A 62 0.50 -7.64 6.01
C LEU A 62 0.98 -7.40 4.58
N ALA A 63 1.07 -6.13 4.21
CA ALA A 63 1.72 -5.70 2.99
C ALA A 63 2.96 -4.87 3.34
N GLY A 64 3.92 -4.85 2.43
CA GLY A 64 5.16 -4.12 2.63
C GLY A 64 6.00 -4.01 1.37
N VAL A 65 7.19 -3.46 1.54
CA VAL A 65 8.16 -3.24 0.48
C VAL A 65 9.44 -4.00 0.79
N LEU A 66 9.95 -4.70 -0.21
CA LEU A 66 11.29 -5.26 -0.23
C LEU A 66 12.19 -4.31 -1.03
N ASP A 67 13.22 -3.79 -0.36
CA ASP A 67 14.40 -3.22 -1.02
C ASP A 67 15.47 -4.33 -1.14
N ASP A 68 16.12 -4.43 -2.29
CA ASP A 68 17.11 -5.48 -2.56
C ASP A 68 18.24 -5.47 -1.51
N ASP A 69 18.65 -4.29 -1.04
CA ASP A 69 19.79 -4.12 -0.15
C ASP A 69 19.42 -4.03 1.35
N ASP A 70 18.15 -3.75 1.68
CA ASP A 70 17.72 -3.40 3.05
C ASP A 70 16.65 -4.31 3.65
N ARG A 71 16.53 -4.33 4.98
CA ARG A 71 15.49 -5.12 5.67
C ARG A 71 14.10 -4.80 5.08
N PRO A 72 13.26 -5.82 4.77
CA PRO A 72 11.91 -5.57 4.28
C PRO A 72 11.12 -4.68 5.24
N ASP A 73 10.43 -3.70 4.69
CA ASP A 73 9.60 -2.78 5.45
C ASP A 73 8.15 -3.25 5.49
N THR A 74 7.70 -3.60 6.69
CA THR A 74 6.36 -4.09 6.99
C THR A 74 5.43 -3.03 7.60
N HIS A 75 5.85 -1.76 7.60
CA HIS A 75 5.04 -0.64 8.09
C HIS A 75 4.41 0.08 6.89
N PRO A 76 3.09 -0.06 6.63
CA PRO A 76 2.46 0.47 5.42
C PRO A 76 2.76 1.95 5.15
N GLY A 77 2.77 2.77 6.22
CA GLY A 77 3.07 4.19 6.10
C GLY A 77 4.51 4.50 5.68
N HIS A 78 5.48 3.82 6.30
CA HIS A 78 6.89 3.99 5.97
C HIS A 78 7.23 3.36 4.60
N ALA A 79 6.58 2.25 4.26
CA ALA A 79 6.74 1.55 2.99
C ALA A 79 6.24 2.41 1.82
N LEU A 80 5.04 3.00 1.95
CA LEU A 80 4.52 3.96 0.96
C LEU A 80 5.41 5.20 0.88
N GLY A 81 5.88 5.67 2.04
CA GLY A 81 6.98 6.62 2.19
C GLY A 81 8.14 6.40 1.23
N THR A 82 8.70 5.21 1.36
CA THR A 82 9.88 4.76 0.63
C THR A 82 9.62 4.65 -0.87
N VAL A 83 8.46 4.13 -1.27
CA VAL A 83 8.07 4.03 -2.69
C VAL A 83 7.93 5.42 -3.34
N LEU A 84 7.20 6.33 -2.69
CA LEU A 84 6.99 7.69 -3.19
C LEU A 84 8.31 8.45 -3.37
N ARG A 85 9.21 8.37 -2.37
CA ARG A 85 10.55 8.97 -2.46
C ARG A 85 11.38 8.35 -3.58
N ARG A 86 11.41 7.01 -3.69
CA ARG A 86 12.21 6.31 -4.71
C ARG A 86 11.79 6.71 -6.13
N TRP A 87 10.50 6.92 -6.38
CA TRP A 87 10.04 7.45 -7.66
C TRP A 87 10.59 8.85 -7.94
N VAL A 88 10.45 9.77 -6.99
CA VAL A 88 10.93 11.15 -7.16
C VAL A 88 12.46 11.22 -7.28
N GLU A 89 13.19 10.44 -6.48
CA GLU A 89 14.66 10.39 -6.52
C GLU A 89 15.19 9.83 -7.85
N THR A 90 14.50 8.85 -8.43
CA THR A 90 14.98 8.16 -9.64
C THR A 90 14.48 8.81 -10.93
N ALA A 91 13.20 9.19 -10.98
CA ALA A 91 12.54 9.73 -12.18
C ALA A 91 12.37 11.26 -12.15
N GLY A 92 12.56 11.91 -10.99
CA GLY A 92 12.35 13.35 -10.80
C GLY A 92 10.90 13.76 -10.58
N HIS A 93 9.94 12.84 -10.69
CA HIS A 93 8.51 13.06 -10.49
C HIS A 93 7.80 11.76 -10.11
N LEU A 94 6.54 11.87 -9.65
CA LEU A 94 5.68 10.71 -9.42
C LEU A 94 5.15 10.12 -10.74
N PRO A 95 4.87 8.80 -10.82
CA PRO A 95 4.20 8.21 -11.96
C PRO A 95 2.73 8.64 -12.04
N ALA A 96 1.94 8.04 -12.94
CA ALA A 96 0.52 8.36 -13.05
C ALA A 96 -0.21 8.14 -11.72
N ALA A 97 -1.20 8.99 -11.43
CA ALA A 97 -1.96 8.92 -10.17
C ALA A 97 -2.59 7.54 -9.92
N SER A 98 -2.97 6.82 -10.98
CA SER A 98 -3.48 5.46 -10.89
C SER A 98 -2.46 4.46 -10.34
N ASP A 99 -1.19 4.59 -10.74
CA ASP A 99 -0.11 3.69 -10.30
C ASP A 99 0.22 3.96 -8.83
N VAL A 100 0.26 5.24 -8.45
CA VAL A 100 0.45 5.66 -7.05
C VAL A 100 -0.71 5.18 -6.18
N ALA A 101 -1.96 5.32 -6.65
CA ALA A 101 -3.15 4.85 -5.94
C ALA A 101 -3.15 3.32 -5.77
N ALA A 102 -2.77 2.58 -6.81
CA ALA A 102 -2.66 1.12 -6.75
C ALA A 102 -1.62 0.68 -5.71
N ALA A 103 -0.45 1.31 -5.69
CA ALA A 103 0.59 1.03 -4.69
C ALA A 103 0.13 1.39 -3.27
N ALA A 104 -0.49 2.56 -3.08
CA ALA A 104 -1.00 3.00 -1.80
C ALA A 104 -2.08 2.04 -1.27
N ALA A 105 -3.05 1.65 -2.10
CA ALA A 105 -4.09 0.71 -1.71
C ALA A 105 -3.53 -0.67 -1.39
N PHE A 106 -2.58 -1.19 -2.17
CA PHE A 106 -1.93 -2.46 -1.88
C PHE A 106 -1.30 -2.49 -0.48
N LEU A 107 -0.63 -1.40 -0.09
CA LEU A 107 0.04 -1.28 1.19
C LEU A 107 -0.93 -1.06 2.36
N LEU A 108 -1.97 -0.24 2.16
CA LEU A 108 -2.93 0.15 3.20
C LEU A 108 -4.04 -0.88 3.42
N ASP A 109 -4.39 -1.65 2.38
CA ASP A 109 -5.41 -2.71 2.42
C ASP A 109 -4.80 -4.08 2.08
N SER A 110 -3.95 -4.57 2.99
CA SER A 110 -3.24 -5.82 2.79
C SER A 110 -4.16 -7.03 2.64
N ASP A 111 -5.37 -6.98 3.22
CA ASP A 111 -6.39 -8.03 3.13
C ASP A 111 -7.14 -8.01 1.78
N GLY A 112 -6.98 -6.96 0.96
CA GLY A 112 -7.65 -6.83 -0.34
C GLY A 112 -9.16 -6.75 -0.25
N ARG A 113 -9.69 -6.09 0.80
CA ARG A 113 -11.13 -5.91 1.01
C ARG A 113 -11.71 -4.81 0.12
N HIS A 114 -10.87 -3.85 -0.25
CA HIS A 114 -11.24 -2.68 -1.03
C HIS A 114 -10.76 -2.83 -2.47
N ARG A 115 -11.66 -2.56 -3.40
CA ARG A 115 -11.34 -2.35 -4.81
C ARG A 115 -11.07 -0.87 -5.02
N VAL A 116 -9.89 -0.55 -5.56
CA VAL A 116 -9.55 0.82 -5.97
C VAL A 116 -10.31 1.18 -7.24
N LEU A 117 -10.83 2.40 -7.30
CA LEU A 117 -11.52 2.95 -8.46
C LEU A 117 -10.50 3.76 -9.27
N LEU A 118 -10.08 3.22 -10.41
CA LEU A 118 -8.96 3.76 -11.20
C LEU A 118 -9.38 4.35 -12.54
N THR A 119 -10.63 4.10 -12.96
CA THR A 119 -11.15 4.48 -14.27
C THR A 119 -12.47 5.25 -14.15
N ASP A 120 -12.85 5.95 -15.22
CA ASP A 120 -14.12 6.70 -15.24
C ASP A 120 -15.31 5.74 -15.02
N GLU A 121 -15.22 4.53 -15.58
CA GLU A 121 -16.20 3.46 -15.40
C GLU A 121 -16.32 3.04 -13.93
N ASP A 122 -15.20 2.93 -13.21
CA ASP A 122 -15.22 2.59 -11.78
C ASP A 122 -15.90 3.66 -10.93
N THR A 123 -15.79 4.93 -11.31
CA THR A 123 -16.31 6.07 -10.55
C THR A 123 -17.72 6.50 -10.95
N ALA A 124 -18.27 5.95 -12.04
CA ALA A 124 -19.55 6.39 -12.61
C ALA A 124 -20.72 6.31 -11.63
N ASP A 125 -20.71 5.32 -10.74
CA ASP A 125 -21.76 5.08 -9.74
C ASP A 125 -21.47 5.73 -8.38
N VAL A 126 -20.35 6.46 -8.24
CA VAL A 126 -19.94 7.10 -6.98
C VAL A 126 -20.31 8.58 -7.01
N PRO A 127 -21.22 9.06 -6.14
CA PRO A 127 -21.52 10.48 -6.05
C PRO A 127 -20.28 11.32 -5.72
N GLY A 128 -19.90 12.22 -6.64
CA GLY A 128 -18.67 13.02 -6.49
C GLY A 128 -17.37 12.22 -6.71
N GLY A 129 -17.48 11.01 -7.26
CA GLY A 129 -16.35 10.19 -7.67
C GLY A 129 -15.49 10.93 -8.70
N VAL A 130 -14.19 10.93 -8.45
CA VAL A 130 -13.19 11.48 -9.36
C VAL A 130 -12.06 10.47 -9.50
N LEU A 131 -11.35 10.52 -10.63
CA LEU A 131 -10.16 9.71 -10.84
C LEU A 131 -9.09 10.01 -9.77
N PRO A 132 -8.13 9.10 -9.56
CA PRO A 132 -6.99 9.37 -8.69
C PRO A 132 -6.27 10.67 -9.04
N GLU A 133 -5.92 11.44 -8.01
CA GLU A 133 -5.22 12.72 -8.12
C GLU A 133 -3.94 12.67 -7.30
N LEU A 134 -2.83 13.15 -7.87
CA LEU A 134 -1.59 13.32 -7.11
C LEU A 134 -1.71 14.52 -6.17
N VAL A 135 -1.15 14.37 -4.98
CA VAL A 135 -0.92 15.48 -4.07
C VAL A 135 0.53 15.90 -4.21
N GLU A 136 0.78 16.95 -4.99
CA GLU A 136 2.10 17.55 -5.20
C GLU A 136 2.09 18.99 -4.66
N LEU A 137 2.12 19.12 -3.34
CA LEU A 137 2.35 20.41 -2.69
C LEU A 137 3.83 20.54 -2.35
N PRO A 138 4.36 21.76 -2.15
CA PRO A 138 5.70 21.92 -1.61
C PRO A 138 5.85 21.07 -0.35
N HIS A 139 6.78 20.12 -0.42
CA HIS A 139 7.10 19.19 0.65
C HIS A 139 6.00 18.21 1.09
N ARG A 140 4.98 17.98 0.26
CA ARG A 140 4.03 16.89 0.45
C ARG A 140 3.85 16.11 -0.84
N LEU A 141 3.97 14.80 -0.72
CA LEU A 141 3.83 13.86 -1.82
C LEU A 141 2.77 12.84 -1.44
N GLY A 142 1.83 12.58 -2.32
CA GLY A 142 0.75 11.68 -2.00
C GLY A 142 -0.18 11.43 -3.15
N VAL A 143 -1.28 10.77 -2.80
CA VAL A 143 -2.36 10.46 -3.73
C VAL A 143 -3.69 10.52 -3.00
N SER A 144 -4.68 11.04 -3.70
CA SER A 144 -6.08 10.96 -3.32
C SER A 144 -6.79 10.07 -4.32
N PHE A 145 -7.54 9.08 -3.85
CA PHE A 145 -8.24 8.13 -4.70
C PHE A 145 -9.50 7.61 -4.02
N TRP A 146 -10.35 6.96 -4.80
CA TRP A 146 -11.55 6.31 -4.29
C TRP A 146 -11.34 4.80 -4.23
N TRP A 147 -11.91 4.18 -3.21
CA TRP A 147 -12.00 2.73 -3.11
C TRP A 147 -13.37 2.30 -2.57
N THR A 148 -13.71 1.04 -2.74
CA THR A 148 -15.00 0.48 -2.28
C THR A 148 -14.85 -0.92 -1.73
N ASP A 149 -15.60 -1.23 -0.68
CA ASP A 149 -15.77 -2.58 -0.13
C ASP A 149 -16.91 -3.38 -0.80
N GLY A 150 -17.52 -2.82 -1.86
CA GLY A 150 -18.69 -3.37 -2.56
C GLY A 150 -20.04 -2.91 -2.01
N TYR A 151 -20.06 -2.20 -0.88
CA TYR A 151 -21.27 -1.65 -0.28
C TYR A 151 -21.23 -0.12 -0.15
N SER A 152 -20.05 0.42 0.13
CA SER A 152 -19.79 1.85 0.27
C SER A 152 -18.51 2.23 -0.45
N ALA A 153 -18.47 3.45 -0.97
CA ALA A 153 -17.28 4.05 -1.55
C ALA A 153 -16.76 5.12 -0.60
N SER A 154 -15.45 5.16 -0.41
CA SER A 154 -14.76 6.15 0.40
C SER A 154 -13.65 6.80 -0.42
N ARG A 155 -13.42 8.08 -0.17
CA ARG A 155 -12.24 8.79 -0.66
C ARG A 155 -11.14 8.66 0.38
N LEU A 156 -10.01 8.10 -0.04
CA LEU A 156 -8.80 8.03 0.75
C LEU A 156 -7.78 9.05 0.22
N THR A 157 -7.11 9.73 1.13
CA THR A 157 -5.97 10.59 0.84
C THR A 157 -4.79 10.15 1.69
N ALA A 158 -3.73 9.70 1.04
CA ALA A 158 -2.47 9.28 1.66
C ALA A 158 -1.36 10.26 1.26
N GLU A 159 -0.74 10.91 2.24
CA GLU A 159 0.24 11.98 2.00
C GLU A 159 1.40 11.87 2.99
N LEU A 160 2.62 11.95 2.46
CA LEU A 160 3.84 12.18 3.23
C LEU A 160 3.99 13.67 3.57
N ASP A 161 4.39 13.94 4.80
CA ASP A 161 4.90 15.26 5.20
C ASP A 161 6.44 15.34 5.11
N GLU A 162 6.98 16.52 5.45
CA GLU A 162 8.42 16.81 5.52
C GLU A 162 9.22 15.91 6.48
N ALA A 163 8.53 15.31 7.45
CA ALA A 163 9.14 14.43 8.46
C ALA A 163 8.99 12.96 8.08
N ASP A 164 8.66 12.66 6.82
CA ASP A 164 8.42 11.32 6.30
C ASP A 164 7.30 10.57 7.02
N ARG A 165 6.36 11.31 7.63
CA ARG A 165 5.20 10.73 8.30
C ARG A 165 4.06 10.66 7.31
N LEU A 166 3.56 9.44 7.10
CA LEU A 166 2.34 9.25 6.33
C LEU A 166 1.13 9.69 7.16
N SER A 167 0.35 10.60 6.60
CA SER A 167 -1.02 10.88 7.01
C SER A 167 -1.98 10.17 6.06
N VAL A 168 -2.97 9.48 6.64
CA VAL A 168 -4.04 8.82 5.89
C VAL A 168 -5.36 9.36 6.40
N ASN A 169 -6.13 9.96 5.51
CA ASN A 169 -7.46 10.47 5.79
C ASN A 169 -8.46 9.75 4.90
N GLU A 170 -9.49 9.18 5.50
CA GLU A 170 -10.59 8.54 4.78
C GLU A 170 -11.88 9.33 5.04
N SER A 171 -12.65 9.58 3.99
CA SER A 171 -13.91 10.31 4.07
C SER A 171 -14.95 9.64 3.18
N THR A 172 -16.21 9.68 3.62
CA THR A 172 -17.34 9.14 2.84
C THR A 172 -18.04 10.27 2.09
N PRO A 173 -18.60 10.00 0.89
CA PRO A 173 -19.40 10.98 0.18
C PRO A 173 -20.65 11.29 1.02
N GLY A 174 -20.85 12.57 1.32
CA GLY A 174 -22.14 13.05 1.80
C GLY A 174 -23.20 12.92 0.70
N THR A 175 -24.48 12.96 1.10
CA THR A 175 -25.66 12.89 0.21
C THR A 175 -25.67 13.89 -0.95
N ASP A 176 -24.81 14.90 -0.87
CA ASP A 176 -24.77 16.07 -1.74
C ASP A 176 -23.53 16.03 -2.65
N GLY A 177 -22.75 14.94 -2.62
CA GLY A 177 -21.47 14.79 -3.32
C GLY A 177 -20.29 15.52 -2.66
N ARG A 178 -20.49 16.07 -1.44
CA ARG A 178 -19.42 16.68 -0.63
C ARG A 178 -18.90 15.69 0.41
N PRO A 179 -17.58 15.59 0.64
CA PRO A 179 -17.05 14.69 1.67
C PRO A 179 -17.56 15.10 3.06
N THR A 180 -18.03 14.12 3.83
CA THR A 180 -18.41 14.29 5.25
C THR A 180 -17.26 13.78 6.10
N PRO A 181 -16.81 14.54 7.14
CA PRO A 181 -15.73 14.11 8.01
C PRO A 181 -16.07 12.87 8.85
#